data_AF-A0A218QEP7-F1
#
_entry.id   AF-A0A218QEP7-F1
#
_cell.length_a   1.000
_cell.length_b   1.000
_cell.length_c   1.000
_cell.angle_alpha   90.00
_cell.angle_beta   90.00
_cell.angle_gamma   90.00
#
_symmetry.space_group_name_H-M   'P 1'
#
loop_
_entity.id
_entity.type
_entity.pdbx_description
1 polymer ?
#
loop_
_entity_poly.entity_id
_entity_poly.type
_entity_poly.pdbx_seq_one_letter_code
_entity_poly.pdbx_strand_id
1 'polypeptide(L)' 'MYHRINVTLPSETLKQLDEYAPKGDRSRFIHEAIQHYINQIQKDKLRQQLQEGSIRRAERDRNLAEDWFVIEEEAWQHES' A
#
# COMPACT_ATOMS: atom_id res chain seq x y z
N MET A 1 -6.10 -13.33 -3.39
CA MET A 1 -5.90 -13.53 -4.85
C MET A 1 -4.57 -12.91 -5.27
N TYR A 2 -3.80 -13.55 -6.17
CA TYR A 2 -2.49 -13.06 -6.61
C TYR A 2 -2.52 -12.70 -8.10
N HIS A 3 -1.90 -11.57 -8.47
CA HIS A 3 -1.74 -11.13 -9.85
C HIS A 3 -0.26 -11.13 -10.23
N ARG A 4 0.08 -11.69 -11.40
CA ARG A 4 1.45 -11.67 -11.92
C ARG A 4 1.68 -10.40 -12.74
N ILE A 5 2.68 -9.63 -12.35
CA ILE A 5 3.11 -8.42 -13.06
C ILE A 5 4.60 -8.53 -13.42
N ASN A 6 5.01 -7.87 -14.50
CA ASN A 6 6.42 -7.72 -14.85
C ASN A 6 6.90 -6.35 -14.39
N VAL A 7 7.94 -6.32 -13.56
CA VAL A 7 8.55 -5.09 -13.05
C VAL A 7 10.05 -5.11 -13.32
N THR A 8 10.61 -3.94 -13.63
CA THR A 8 12.05 -3.77 -13.79
C THR A 8 12.59 -3.20 -12.49
N LEU A 9 13.62 -3.84 -11.93
CA LEU A 9 14.29 -3.40 -10.72
C LEU A 9 15.79 -3.23 -10.99
N PRO A 10 16.45 -2.25 -10.34
CA PRO A 10 17.90 -2.16 -10.35
C PRO A 10 18.55 -3.47 -9.89
N SER A 11 19.70 -3.81 -10.48
CA SER A 11 20.40 -5.07 -10.16
C SER A 11 20.80 -5.16 -8.68
N GLU A 12 21.11 -4.02 -8.06
CA GLU A 12 21.39 -3.93 -6.62
C GLU A 12 20.16 -4.29 -5.76
N THR A 13 18.97 -3.80 -6.12
CA THR A 13 17.72 -4.12 -5.45
C THR A 13 17.38 -5.61 -5.59
N LEU A 14 17.67 -6.21 -6.75
CA LEU A 14 17.51 -7.65 -6.94
C LEU A 14 18.45 -8.47 -6.06
N LYS A 15 19.70 -8.02 -5.86
CA LYS A 15 20.64 -8.69 -4.94
C LYS A 15 20.16 -8.64 -3.50
N GLN A 16 19.69 -7.47 -3.05
CA GLN A 16 19.11 -7.32 -1.72
C GLN A 16 17.86 -8.19 -1.55
N LEU A 17 16.98 -8.21 -2.56
CA LEU A 17 15.81 -9.07 -2.56
C LEU A 17 16.20 -10.54 -2.44
N ASP A 18 17.25 -10.99 -3.11
CA ASP A 18 17.74 -12.37 -3.03
C ASP A 18 18.39 -12.72 -1.70
N GLU A 19 18.99 -11.74 -1.01
CA GLU A 19 19.56 -11.91 0.32
C GLU A 19 18.47 -12.11 1.38
N TYR A 20 17.39 -11.33 1.31
CA TYR A 20 16.33 -11.34 2.32
C TYR A 20 15.14 -12.25 1.98
N ALA A 21 14.97 -12.61 0.71
CA ALA A 21 13.86 -13.42 0.22
C ALA A 21 14.35 -14.46 -0.80
N PRO A 22 14.84 -15.63 -0.33
CA PRO A 22 15.26 -16.70 -1.22
C PRO A 22 14.10 -17.16 -2.13
N LYS A 23 14.46 -17.88 -3.21
CA LYS A 23 13.52 -18.28 -4.27
C LYS A 23 12.24 -18.89 -3.72
N GLY A 24 11.10 -18.35 -4.13
CA GLY A 24 9.77 -18.73 -3.67
C GLY A 24 9.12 -17.68 -2.77
N ASP A 25 9.92 -16.83 -2.11
CA ASP A 25 9.41 -15.89 -1.11
C ASP A 25 9.37 -14.42 -1.58
N ARG A 26 9.90 -14.15 -2.77
CA ARG A 26 10.01 -12.79 -3.32
C ARG A 26 8.67 -12.06 -3.39
N SER A 27 7.59 -12.73 -3.80
CA SER A 27 6.27 -12.10 -3.90
C SER A 27 5.72 -11.67 -2.53
N ARG A 28 5.93 -12.50 -1.49
CA ARG A 28 5.52 -12.17 -0.12
C ARG A 28 6.36 -11.01 0.42
N PHE A 29 7.68 -11.08 0.24
CA PHE A 29 8.57 -10.01 0.66
C PHE A 29 8.25 -8.66 -0.01
N ILE A 30 8.01 -8.66 -1.33
CA ILE A 30 7.60 -7.45 -2.06
C ILE A 30 6.26 -6.93 -1.52
N HIS A 31 5.29 -7.80 -1.26
CA HIS A 31 4.01 -7.40 -0.67
C HIS A 31 4.20 -6.73 0.70
N GLU A 32 4.96 -7.35 1.60
CA GLU A 32 5.24 -6.81 2.93
C GLU A 32 5.98 -5.47 2.86
N ALA A 33 6.98 -5.35 1.98
CA ALA A 33 7.70 -4.11 1.75
C ALA A 33 6.78 -2.98 1.26
N ILE A 34 5.86 -3.27 0.34
CA ILE A 34 4.86 -2.31 -0.14
C ILE A 34 3.91 -1.90 1.00
N GLN A 35 3.38 -2.85 1.77
CA GLN A 35 2.50 -2.55 2.90
C GLN A 35 3.20 -1.68 3.95
N HIS A 36 4.44 -2.00 4.27
CA HIS A 36 5.25 -1.23 5.20
C HIS A 36 5.48 0.20 4.70
N TYR A 37 5.83 0.36 3.43
CA TYR A 37 6.06 1.67 2.81
C TYR A 37 4.78 2.52 2.75
N ILE A 38 3.64 1.90 2.40
CA ILE A 38 2.33 2.58 2.42
C ILE A 38 1.99 3.06 3.83
N ASN A 39 2.19 2.22 4.85
CA ASN A 39 1.93 2.59 6.24
C ASN A 39 2.83 3.76 6.70
N GLN A 40 4.09 3.78 6.29
CA GLN A 40 4.99 4.92 6.54
C GLN A 40 4.48 6.20 5.86
N ILE A 41 4.13 6.13 4.56
CA ILE A 41 3.55 7.26 3.84
C ILE A 41 2.27 7.76 4.53
N GLN A 42 1.37 6.86 4.95
CA GLN A 42 0.13 7.22 5.64
C GLN A 42 0.41 7.91 6.97
N LYS A 43 1.36 7.40 7.77
CA LYS A 43 1.76 8.03 9.04
C LYS A 43 2.35 9.41 8.83
N ASP A 44 3.18 9.58 7.80
CA ASP A 44 3.79 10.87 7.50
C ASP A 44 2.78 11.87 6.94
N LYS A 45 1.87 11.41 6.07
CA LYS A 45 0.72 12.20 5.63
C LYS A 45 -0.19 12.57 6.79
N LEU A 46 -0.47 11.66 7.72
CA LEU A 46 -1.27 11.95 8.91
C LEU A 46 -0.58 12.99 9.80
N ARG A 47 0.74 12.92 10.00
CA ARG A 47 1.50 13.94 10.73
C ARG A 47 1.44 15.29 10.03
N GLN A 48 1.63 15.32 8.71
CA GLN A 48 1.50 16.54 7.91
C GLN A 48 0.08 17.09 7.97
N GLN A 49 -0.95 16.25 7.86
CA GLN A 49 -2.36 16.62 7.97
C GLN A 49 -2.77 17.03 9.39
N LEU A 50 -2.13 16.55 10.45
CA LEU A 50 -2.35 17.06 11.81
C LEU A 50 -1.70 18.45 11.97
N GLN A 51 -0.56 18.67 11.30
CA GLN A 51 0.12 19.96 11.24
C GLN A 51 -0.61 20.96 10.33
N GLU A 52 -1.26 20.51 9.26
CA GLU A 52 -2.05 21.31 8.33
C GLU A 52 -3.53 21.42 8.75
N GLY A 53 -4.07 20.42 9.44
CA GLY A 53 -5.44 20.32 9.95
C GLY A 53 -5.62 20.91 11.34
N SER A 54 -4.53 21.24 12.04
CA SER A 54 -4.56 22.32 13.03
C SER A 54 -4.81 23.69 12.37
N ILE A 55 -4.57 23.82 11.06
CA ILE A 55 -4.84 25.02 10.26
C ILE A 55 -6.13 24.89 9.40
N ARG A 56 -6.61 23.67 9.05
CA ARG A 56 -7.75 23.44 8.11
C ARG A 56 -8.74 22.31 8.51
N ARG A 57 -9.11 22.15 9.80
CA ARG A 57 -9.97 21.02 10.26
C ARG A 57 -11.44 20.99 9.82
N ALA A 58 -11.96 21.93 9.04
CA ALA A 58 -13.43 22.10 9.01
C ALA A 58 -14.22 21.32 7.94
N GLU A 59 -13.71 21.06 6.73
CA GLU A 59 -14.66 20.85 5.61
C GLU A 59 -14.49 19.62 4.70
N ARG A 60 -13.38 18.88 4.72
CA ARG A 60 -13.12 17.89 3.62
C ARG A 60 -12.99 16.42 4.02
N ASP A 61 -12.90 16.10 5.31
CA ASP A 61 -12.76 14.72 5.81
C ASP A 61 -13.99 13.82 5.54
N ARG A 62 -15.06 14.33 4.92
CA ARG A 62 -16.26 13.55 4.61
C ARG A 62 -16.21 12.83 3.24
N ASN A 63 -15.44 13.30 2.27
CA ASN A 63 -15.59 12.82 0.87
C ASN A 63 -14.56 11.76 0.43
N LEU A 64 -13.46 11.54 1.16
CA LEU A 64 -12.43 10.57 0.73
C LEU A 64 -12.68 9.13 1.21
N ALA A 65 -13.58 8.95 2.19
CA ALA A 65 -13.96 7.63 2.70
C ALA A 65 -14.96 6.89 1.79
N GLU A 66 -15.63 7.57 0.86
CA GLU A 66 -16.64 6.95 -0.02
C GLU A 66 -16.03 6.33 -1.29
N ASP A 67 -14.90 6.81 -1.79
CA ASP A 67 -14.33 6.32 -3.06
C ASP A 67 -13.54 5.00 -2.96
N TRP A 68 -13.10 4.60 -1.76
CA TRP A 68 -12.37 3.33 -1.57
C TRP A 68 -13.23 2.17 -1.07
N PHE A 69 -14.51 2.42 -0.73
CA PHE A 69 -15.44 1.35 -0.34
C PHE A 69 -15.97 0.54 -1.54
N VAL A 70 -15.94 1.11 -2.75
CA VAL A 70 -16.52 0.49 -3.96
C VAL A 70 -15.67 -0.68 -4.50
N ILE A 71 -14.37 -0.76 -4.18
CA ILE A 71 -13.51 -1.82 -4.71
C ILE A 71 -13.49 -3.08 -3.83
N GLU A 72 -14.02 -3.01 -2.59
CA GLU A 72 -14.11 -4.18 -1.70
C GLU A 72 -15.45 -4.95 -1.80
N GLU A 73 -16.48 -4.40 -2.46
CA GLU A 73 -17.80 -5.05 -2.55
C GLU A 73 -17.92 -6.07 -3.71
N GLU A 74 -17.08 -6.00 -4.75
CA GLU A 74 -17.18 -6.91 -5.91
C GLU A 74 -16.35 -8.21 -5.77
N ALA A 75 -15.39 -8.27 -4.85
CA ALA A 75 -14.52 -9.46 -4.70
C ALA A 75 -15.06 -10.52 -3.73
N TRP A 76 -16.10 -10.22 -2.94
CA TRP A 76 -16.68 -11.13 -1.94
C TRP A 76 -18.00 -11.79 -2.35
N GLN A 77 -18.57 -11.44 -3.52
CA GLN A 77 -19.80 -12.08 -4.04
C GLN A 77 -19.54 -13.32 -4.91
N HIS A 78 -18.28 -13.71 -5.15
CA HIS A 78 -17.93 -14.81 -6.05
C HIS A 78 -17.34 -16.06 -5.38
N GLU A 79 -17.55 -16.23 -4.07
CA GLU A 79 -17.29 -17.50 -3.40
C GLU A 79 -18.49 -17.88 -2.51
N SER A 80 -19.55 -18.37 -3.13
CA SER A 80 -20.66 -19.12 -2.51
C SER A 80 -21.16 -20.18 -3.48
#